data_AF-A0A8J4PMV4-F1
#
_entry.id   AF-A0A8J4PMV4-F1
#
_cell.length_a   1.000
_cell.length_b   1.000
_cell.length_c   1.000
_cell.angle_alpha   90.00
_cell.angle_beta   90.00
_cell.angle_gamma   90.00
#
_symmetry.space_group_name_H-M   'P 1'
#
loop_
_entity.id
_entity.type
_entity.pdbx_description
1 polymer ?
#
loop_
_entity_poly.entity_id
_entity_poly.type
_entity_poly.pdbx_seq_one_letter_code
_entity_poly.pdbx_strand_id
1 'polypeptide(L)'
;MCPIKIKPENLQFDKKKQNNKVEFMITNDGFDLVDLEVNLLSNDSDISKKITIPDIRGSAIICEQNKPAIIPINPQEHMLFYVIYKGENDEKSCHSQSTIPTNNLGKSNTEIELKYTDETGHRNRISVPINVE
;
A
#
# COMPACT_ATOMS: atom_id res chain seq x y z
N MET A 1 -8.76 18.58 11.64
CA MET A 1 -7.60 17.77 12.10
C MET A 1 -7.62 16.48 11.30
N CYS A 2 -6.47 15.92 10.88
CA CYS A 2 -6.45 14.66 10.13
C CYS A 2 -6.73 13.50 11.09
N PRO A 3 -7.89 12.81 11.01
CA PRO A 3 -8.23 11.74 11.96
C PRO A 3 -7.37 10.50 11.75
N ILE A 4 -6.89 10.25 10.54
CA ILE A 4 -6.08 9.07 10.24
C ILE A 4 -4.60 9.38 10.46
N LYS A 5 -3.95 8.55 11.28
CA LYS A 5 -2.49 8.53 11.50
C LYS A 5 -1.91 7.22 11.01
N ILE A 6 -0.66 7.27 10.56
CA ILE A 6 0.04 6.14 9.95
C ILE A 6 1.44 6.02 10.53
N LYS A 7 1.88 4.80 10.81
CA LYS A 7 3.28 4.50 11.14
C LYS A 7 3.74 3.17 10.53
N PRO A 8 4.94 3.11 9.94
CA PRO A 8 5.83 4.22 9.62
C PRO A 8 5.27 5.05 8.45
N GLU A 9 5.73 6.31 8.33
CA GLU A 9 5.35 7.20 7.22
C GLU A 9 6.09 6.90 5.91
N ASN A 10 7.08 6.00 5.95
CA ASN A 10 7.84 5.49 4.81
C ASN A 10 8.17 4.01 5.04
N LEU A 11 7.94 3.17 4.03
CA LEU A 11 8.20 1.74 4.07
C LEU A 11 9.51 1.44 3.35
N GLN A 12 10.50 0.97 4.10
CA GLN A 12 11.83 0.64 3.57
C GLN A 12 12.01 -0.87 3.45
N PHE A 13 12.42 -1.31 2.27
CA PHE A 13 12.71 -2.69 1.95
C PHE A 13 14.14 -2.82 1.42
N ASP A 14 14.86 -3.82 1.90
CA ASP A 14 16.15 -4.25 1.37
C ASP A 14 15.94 -5.15 0.16
N LYS A 15 16.40 -4.70 -1.01
CA LYS A 15 16.23 -5.38 -2.30
C LYS A 15 16.85 -6.78 -2.33
N LYS A 16 17.91 -7.00 -1.54
CA LYS A 16 18.66 -8.27 -1.49
C LYS A 16 18.00 -9.29 -0.57
N LYS A 17 17.13 -8.86 0.34
CA LYS A 17 16.40 -9.75 1.24
C LYS A 17 15.13 -10.27 0.56
N GLN A 18 14.95 -11.58 0.64
CA GLN A 18 13.73 -12.24 0.18
C GLN A 18 12.64 -12.13 1.26
N ASN A 19 11.39 -11.92 0.83
CA ASN A 19 10.21 -11.88 1.71
C ASN A 19 10.35 -10.96 2.93
N ASN A 20 10.99 -9.80 2.76
CA ASN A 20 11.09 -8.84 3.84
C ASN A 20 9.73 -8.18 4.09
N LYS A 21 9.44 -8.01 5.37
CA LYS A 21 8.12 -7.68 5.88
C LYS A 21 8.25 -6.41 6.71
N VAL A 22 7.39 -5.43 6.44
CA VAL A 22 7.31 -4.18 7.20
C VAL A 22 5.93 -4.07 7.80
N GLU A 23 5.90 -3.70 9.08
CA GLU A 23 4.69 -3.38 9.82
C GLU A 23 4.16 -2.01 9.41
N PHE A 24 2.87 -1.95 9.12
CA PHE A 24 2.17 -0.75 8.68
C PHE A 24 0.92 -0.59 9.55
N MET A 25 0.97 0.35 10.50
CA MET A 25 -0.11 0.60 11.43
C MET A 25 -0.89 1.85 11.01
N ILE A 26 -2.21 1.70 10.93
CA ILE A 26 -3.16 2.79 10.70
C ILE A 26 -3.97 2.98 11.98
N THR A 27 -4.19 4.23 12.36
CA THR A 27 -4.99 4.58 13.54
C THR A 27 -6.01 5.64 13.16
N ASN A 28 -7.25 5.46 13.62
CA ASN A 28 -8.28 6.49 13.52
C ASN A 28 -8.38 7.22 14.87
N ASP A 29 -7.69 8.35 14.99
CA ASP A 29 -7.77 9.27 16.14
C ASP A 29 -9.01 10.18 16.08
N GLY A 30 -9.86 10.02 15.06
CA GLY A 30 -11.13 10.74 14.93
C GLY A 30 -12.21 10.24 15.89
N PHE A 31 -13.39 10.86 15.78
CA PHE A 31 -14.57 10.53 16.58
C PHE A 31 -15.59 9.67 15.83
N ASP A 32 -15.48 9.60 14.49
CA ASP A 32 -16.37 8.85 13.61
C ASP A 32 -15.67 7.67 12.95
N LEU A 33 -16.47 6.68 12.54
CA LEU A 33 -16.01 5.58 11.70
C LEU A 33 -15.57 6.12 10.34
N VAL A 34 -14.42 5.64 9.86
CA VAL A 34 -13.85 6.03 8.58
C VAL A 34 -13.74 4.82 7.67
N ASP A 35 -14.35 4.90 6.49
CA ASP A 35 -14.11 3.95 5.41
C ASP A 35 -12.82 4.33 4.67
N LEU A 36 -11.77 3.55 4.87
CA LEU A 36 -10.45 3.79 4.32
C LEU A 36 -10.24 2.96 3.04
N GLU A 37 -10.10 3.64 1.91
CA GLU A 37 -9.73 3.03 0.64
C GLU A 37 -8.20 2.93 0.53
N VAL A 38 -7.68 1.71 0.46
CA VAL A 38 -6.24 1.41 0.37
C VAL A 38 -5.87 0.98 -1.05
N ASN A 39 -4.93 1.71 -1.66
CA ASN A 39 -4.44 1.51 -3.02
C ASN A 39 -2.91 1.33 -3.04
N LEU A 40 -2.41 0.50 -3.96
CA LEU A 40 -0.98 0.45 -4.29
C LEU A 40 -0.80 1.18 -5.63
N LEU A 41 -0.07 2.30 -5.60
CA LEU A 41 0.27 3.05 -6.80
C LEU A 41 1.75 2.81 -7.12
N SER A 42 2.05 2.52 -8.39
CA SER A 42 3.43 2.37 -8.84
C SER A 42 3.55 2.76 -10.31
N ASN A 43 4.58 3.53 -10.63
CA ASN A 43 5.02 3.73 -12.02
C ASN A 43 5.99 2.63 -12.48
N ASP A 44 6.49 1.80 -11.56
CA ASP A 44 7.35 0.66 -11.82
C ASP A 44 6.54 -0.63 -11.70
N SER A 45 6.30 -1.29 -12.84
CA SER A 45 5.49 -2.51 -12.91
C SER A 45 6.18 -3.74 -12.33
N ASP A 46 7.51 -3.70 -12.21
CA ASP A 46 8.28 -4.84 -11.71
C ASP A 46 8.33 -4.82 -10.19
N ILE A 47 8.44 -3.61 -9.60
CA ILE A 47 8.34 -3.43 -8.14
C ILE A 47 6.92 -3.72 -7.66
N SER A 48 5.89 -3.22 -8.35
CA SER A 48 4.50 -3.43 -7.91
C SER A 48 4.10 -4.91 -7.86
N LYS A 49 4.63 -5.73 -8.77
CA LYS A 49 4.40 -7.18 -8.78
C LYS A 49 5.03 -7.91 -7.60
N LYS A 50 6.06 -7.32 -7.00
CA LYS A 50 6.83 -7.89 -5.89
C LYS A 50 6.32 -7.46 -4.52
N ILE A 51 5.40 -6.49 -4.47
CA ILE A 51 4.80 -5.99 -3.22
C ILE A 51 3.42 -6.61 -3.01
N THR A 52 3.18 -7.11 -1.80
CA THR A 52 1.87 -7.62 -1.39
C THR A 52 1.45 -7.06 -0.02
N ILE A 53 0.15 -6.92 0.18
CA ILE A 53 -0.47 -6.55 1.47
C ILE A 53 -1.51 -7.62 1.80
N PRO A 54 -1.12 -8.71 2.48
CA PRO A 54 -1.97 -9.91 2.60
C PRO A 54 -3.30 -9.66 3.29
N ASP A 55 -3.29 -8.91 4.40
CA ASP A 55 -4.45 -8.71 5.28
C ASP A 55 -5.56 -7.91 4.61
N ILE A 56 -5.21 -7.14 3.58
CA ILE A 56 -6.13 -6.32 2.79
C ILE A 56 -6.68 -7.08 1.58
N ARG A 57 -5.96 -8.10 1.10
CA ARG A 57 -6.17 -8.72 -0.21
C ARG A 57 -6.54 -10.20 -0.18
N GLY A 58 -6.77 -10.77 1.01
CA GLY A 58 -7.44 -12.06 1.22
C GLY A 58 -6.78 -13.31 0.63
N SER A 59 -5.70 -13.21 -0.15
CA SER A 59 -5.02 -14.37 -0.73
C SER A 59 -3.63 -13.99 -1.25
N ALA A 60 -2.64 -14.81 -0.91
CA ALA A 60 -1.25 -14.71 -1.37
C ALA A 60 -1.10 -14.94 -2.90
N ILE A 61 -2.19 -15.20 -3.64
CA ILE A 61 -2.17 -15.65 -5.04
C ILE A 61 -3.34 -15.05 -5.86
N ILE A 62 -3.76 -13.82 -5.59
CA ILE A 62 -4.69 -13.12 -6.50
C ILE A 62 -3.93 -11.99 -7.19
N CYS A 63 -3.74 -12.14 -8.50
CA CYS A 63 -3.07 -11.19 -9.39
C CYS A 63 -3.85 -9.88 -9.62
N GLU A 64 -4.86 -9.58 -8.81
CA GLU A 64 -5.61 -8.33 -8.86
C GLU A 64 -4.87 -7.25 -8.07
N GLN A 65 -3.64 -6.94 -8.50
CA GLN A 65 -2.73 -6.05 -7.79
C GLN A 65 -3.21 -4.58 -7.71
N ASN A 66 -4.28 -4.24 -8.43
CA ASN A 66 -4.75 -2.86 -8.63
C ASN A 66 -6.16 -2.58 -8.12
N LYS A 67 -6.84 -3.54 -7.46
CA LYS A 67 -8.14 -3.21 -6.86
C LYS A 67 -7.94 -2.50 -5.52
N PRO A 68 -8.58 -1.34 -5.31
CA PRO A 68 -8.69 -0.75 -3.97
C PRO A 68 -9.37 -1.73 -3.04
N ALA A 69 -8.99 -1.69 -1.77
CA ALA A 69 -9.74 -2.33 -0.70
C ALA A 69 -10.32 -1.24 0.21
N ILE A 70 -11.56 -1.44 0.65
CA ILE A 70 -12.22 -0.54 1.60
C ILE A 70 -12.18 -1.22 2.97
N ILE A 71 -11.62 -0.53 3.95
CA ILE A 71 -11.43 -1.02 5.30
C ILE A 71 -12.11 -0.04 6.26
N PRO A 72 -13.18 -0.44 6.97
CA PRO A 72 -13.76 0.40 8.00
C PRO A 72 -12.82 0.42 9.22
N ILE A 73 -12.51 1.62 9.72
CA ILE A 73 -11.71 1.81 10.93
C ILE A 73 -12.55 2.60 11.95
N ASN A 74 -12.86 1.97 13.08
CA ASN A 74 -13.62 2.61 14.15
C ASN A 74 -12.82 3.72 14.85
N PRO A 75 -13.49 4.67 15.53
CA PRO A 75 -12.82 5.63 16.39
C PRO A 75 -11.90 4.94 17.40
N GLN A 76 -10.69 5.46 17.57
CA GLN A 76 -9.64 4.94 18.45
C GLN A 76 -9.14 3.52 18.10
N GLU A 77 -9.52 2.98 16.94
CA GLU A 77 -9.03 1.69 16.49
C GLU A 77 -7.62 1.80 15.89
N HIS A 78 -6.78 0.81 16.21
CA HIS A 78 -5.46 0.62 15.65
C HIS A 78 -5.45 -0.65 14.81
N MET A 79 -5.26 -0.53 13.50
CA MET A 79 -5.16 -1.66 12.60
C MET A 79 -3.71 -1.86 12.15
N LEU A 80 -3.19 -3.06 12.38
CA LEU A 80 -1.88 -3.47 11.91
C LEU A 80 -2.01 -4.24 10.59
N PHE A 81 -1.28 -3.80 9.58
CA PHE A 81 -1.12 -4.46 8.31
C PHE A 81 0.34 -4.84 8.10
N TYR A 82 0.55 -5.80 7.22
CA TYR A 82 1.89 -6.15 6.77
C TYR A 82 2.07 -5.92 5.28
N VAL A 83 3.15 -5.23 4.93
CA VAL A 83 3.56 -5.05 3.55
C VAL A 83 4.79 -5.92 3.33
N ILE A 84 4.73 -6.78 2.32
CA ILE A 84 5.78 -7.76 2.03
C ILE A 84 6.37 -7.45 0.67
N TYR A 85 7.69 -7.37 0.59
CA TYR A 85 8.41 -7.38 -0.67
C TYR A 85 9.08 -8.74 -0.87
N LYS A 86 8.80 -9.37 -2.01
CA LYS A 86 9.21 -10.75 -2.28
C LYS A 86 10.70 -10.90 -2.59
N GLY A 87 11.39 -9.83 -2.99
CA GLY A 87 12.80 -9.89 -3.41
C GLY A 87 12.97 -9.94 -4.93
N GLU A 88 14.21 -9.79 -5.43
CA GLU A 88 14.48 -9.84 -6.88
C GLU A 88 14.35 -11.23 -7.49
N ASN A 89 14.71 -12.27 -6.74
CA ASN A 89 14.82 -13.64 -7.22
C ASN A 89 13.50 -14.45 -7.16
N ASP A 90 12.40 -13.85 -6.69
CA ASP A 90 11.09 -14.50 -6.73
C ASP A 90 10.43 -14.24 -8.08
N GLU A 91 10.71 -15.13 -9.05
CA GLU A 91 10.22 -15.05 -10.43
C GLU A 91 8.72 -15.40 -10.57
N LYS A 92 8.01 -15.72 -9.48
CA LYS A 92 6.55 -15.94 -9.51
C LYS A 92 5.81 -14.59 -9.58
N SER A 93 6.07 -13.83 -10.64
CA SER A 93 5.36 -12.60 -10.97
C SER A 93 4.06 -12.95 -11.69
N CYS A 94 2.95 -12.37 -11.24
CA CYS A 94 1.71 -12.37 -11.98
C CYS A 94 1.91 -11.66 -13.33
N HIS A 95 1.75 -12.36 -14.44
CA HIS A 95 1.67 -11.76 -15.77
C HIS A 95 0.34 -11.01 -15.92
N SER A 96 0.29 -9.77 -15.46
CA SER A 96 -0.72 -8.80 -15.90
C SER A 96 -0.11 -7.95 -17.01
N GLN A 97 -0.63 -8.11 -18.23
CA GLN A 97 -0.36 -7.18 -19.33
C GLN A 97 -0.81 -5.79 -18.89
N SER A 98 0.15 -4.90 -18.59
CA SER A 98 -0.11 -3.49 -18.35
C SER A 98 0.37 -2.71 -19.57
N THR A 99 -0.57 -2.11 -20.30
CA THR A 99 -0.27 -1.13 -21.35
C THR A 99 0.01 0.22 -20.70
N ILE A 100 1.23 0.42 -20.21
CA ILE A 100 1.76 1.75 -19.87
C ILE A 100 3.06 1.91 -20.67
N PRO A 101 3.21 2.95 -21.51
CA PRO A 101 4.39 3.11 -22.33
C PRO A 101 5.62 3.34 -21.45
N THR A 102 6.61 2.47 -21.62
CA THR A 102 7.95 2.59 -21.03
C THR A 102 8.73 3.68 -21.75
N ASN A 103 8.69 4.88 -21.20
CA ASN A 103 9.75 5.85 -21.34
C ASN A 103 9.79 6.68 -20.07
N ASN A 104 10.76 6.40 -19.21
CA ASN A 104 11.69 7.39 -18.66
C ASN A 104 12.48 6.76 -17.51
N LEU A 105 13.79 6.97 -17.58
CA LEU A 105 14.74 6.79 -16.49
C LEU A 105 14.35 7.76 -15.36
N GLY A 106 13.44 7.35 -14.49
CA GLY A 106 12.95 8.13 -13.36
C GLY A 106 12.94 7.23 -12.13
N LYS A 107 13.18 7.81 -10.95
CA LYS A 107 13.06 7.10 -9.67
C LYS A 107 11.71 6.36 -9.64
N SER A 108 11.73 5.08 -9.25
CA SER A 108 10.50 4.35 -9.00
C SER A 108 9.74 5.05 -7.89
N ASN A 109 8.51 5.47 -8.19
CA ASN A 109 7.60 6.06 -7.22
C ASN A 109 6.53 5.00 -6.97
N THR A 110 6.79 4.16 -5.98
CA THR A 110 5.81 3.19 -5.47
C THR A 110 5.31 3.70 -4.12
N GLU A 111 4.00 3.74 -3.91
CA GLU A 111 3.38 4.22 -2.68
C GLU A 111 2.10 3.45 -2.34
N ILE A 112 1.79 3.39 -1.05
CA ILE A 112 0.44 3.06 -0.58
C ILE A 112 -0.33 4.36 -0.48
N GLU A 113 -1.40 4.47 -1.24
CA GLU A 113 -2.34 5.57 -1.17
C GLU A 113 -3.53 5.19 -0.31
N LEU A 114 -3.84 6.02 0.67
CA LEU A 114 -5.02 5.92 1.51
C LEU A 114 -5.96 7.08 1.20
N LYS A 115 -7.20 6.79 0.83
CA LYS A 115 -8.26 7.79 0.64
C LYS A 115 -9.38 7.56 1.64
N TYR A 116 -9.93 8.64 2.17
CA TYR A 116 -11.10 8.57 3.02
C TYR A 116 -11.85 9.90 3.04
N THR A 117 -13.08 9.89 3.53
CA THR A 117 -13.86 11.10 3.79
C THR A 117 -13.97 11.29 5.31
N ASP A 118 -13.66 12.48 5.81
CA ASP A 118 -13.78 12.78 7.25
C ASP A 118 -15.20 13.19 7.65
N GLU A 119 -15.40 13.40 8.96
CA GLU A 119 -16.66 13.84 9.57
C GLU A 119 -17.21 15.15 9.00
N THR A 120 -16.35 15.99 8.40
CA THR A 120 -16.75 17.25 7.77
C THR A 120 -17.09 17.09 6.28
N GLY A 121 -17.04 15.87 5.76
CA GLY A 121 -17.25 15.56 4.34
C GLY A 121 -16.04 15.86 3.45
N HIS A 122 -14.89 16.24 4.01
CA HIS A 122 -13.69 16.48 3.21
C HIS A 122 -13.03 15.16 2.82
N ARG A 123 -12.69 15.05 1.54
CA ARG A 123 -11.92 13.94 1.01
C ARG A 123 -10.44 14.17 1.29
N ASN A 124 -9.86 13.23 2.01
CA ASN A 124 -8.45 13.24 2.39
C ASN A 124 -7.69 12.16 1.63
N ARG A 125 -6.40 12.41 1.42
CA ARG A 125 -5.46 11.51 0.76
C ARG A 125 -4.16 11.50 1.53
N ILE A 126 -3.67 10.32 1.88
CA ILE A 126 -2.35 10.13 2.47
C ILE A 126 -1.54 9.18 1.59
N SER A 127 -0.31 9.56 1.28
CA SER A 127 0.63 8.74 0.51
C SER A 127 1.75 8.26 1.42
N VAL A 128 2.00 6.95 1.42
CA VAL A 128 3.07 6.30 2.18
C VAL A 128 4.07 5.73 1.18
N PRO A 129 5.23 6.37 1.00
CA PRO A 129 6.24 5.91 0.04
C PRO A 129 6.74 4.50 0.38
N ILE A 130 7.04 3.74 -0.66
CA ILE A 130 7.74 2.45 -0.59
C ILE A 130 9.09 2.63 -1.27
N ASN A 131 10.15 2.54 -0.48
CA ASN A 131 11.53 2.58 -0.95
C ASN A 131 12.14 1.18 -0.92
N VAL A 132 12.63 0.73 -2.07
CA VAL A 132 13.35 -0.54 -2.20
C VAL A 132 14.81 -0.20 -2.52
N GLU A 133 15.71 -0.44 -1.56
CA GLU A 133 17.14 -0.10 -1.63
C GLU A 133 18.03 -1.35 -1.71
#